data_AF-A0A9D6M3L3-F1
#
_entry.id   AF-A0A9D6M3L3-F1
#
_cell.length_a   1.000
_cell.length_b   1.000
_cell.length_c   1.000
_cell.angle_alpha   90.00
_cell.angle_beta   90.00
_cell.angle_gamma   90.00
#
_symmetry.space_group_name_H-M   'P 1'
#
loop_
_entity.id
_entity.type
_entity.pdbx_description
1 polymer ?
#
loop_
_entity_poly.entity_id
_entity_poly.type
_entity_poly.pdbx_seq_one_letter_code
_entity_poly.pdbx_strand_id
1 'polypeptide(L)'
;VAMPASKLRVAVARILKDEGYLDKLEISKEKPQAMLRVWLRYDDRRRPILTGVKRISKPGRRVYAGKTDIPWVCNGLGVSIVSTTRGVMTGARAKQIGLGGEVLCFVW
;
A
#
# COMPACT_ATOMS: atom_id res chain seq x y z
N VAL A 1 -4.43 -11.66 9.71
CA VAL A 1 -3.61 -10.80 10.60
C VAL A 1 -4.47 -9.66 11.13
N ALA A 2 -4.33 -9.28 12.40
CA ALA A 2 -5.07 -8.16 13.01
C ALA A 2 -4.09 -7.10 13.55
N MET A 3 -4.46 -5.82 13.40
CA MET A 3 -3.65 -4.70 13.88
C MET A 3 -4.52 -3.47 14.18
N PRO A 4 -4.06 -2.51 14.98
CA PRO A 4 -4.72 -1.22 15.14
C PRO A 4 -5.03 -0.53 13.80
N ALA A 5 -6.27 -0.07 13.62
CA ALA A 5 -6.66 0.70 12.46
C ALA A 5 -6.18 2.15 12.58
N SER A 6 -5.54 2.63 11.53
CA SER A 6 -5.28 4.06 11.32
C SER A 6 -5.73 4.45 9.93
N LYS A 7 -6.03 5.74 9.70
CA LYS A 7 -6.46 6.23 8.37
C LYS A 7 -5.47 5.80 7.28
N LEU A 8 -4.17 5.89 7.57
CA LEU A 8 -3.11 5.47 6.66
C LEU A 8 -3.10 3.96 6.42
N ARG A 9 -3.17 3.13 7.47
CA ARG A 9 -3.18 1.66 7.33
C ARG A 9 -4.39 1.18 6.55
N VAL A 10 -5.55 1.79 6.80
CA VAL A 10 -6.79 1.49 6.07
C VAL A 10 -6.65 1.87 4.59
N ALA A 11 -6.08 3.05 4.27
CA ALA A 11 -5.87 3.45 2.88
C ALA A 11 -4.91 2.51 2.14
N VAL A 12 -3.77 2.16 2.76
CA VAL A 12 -2.81 1.20 2.19
C VAL A 12 -3.46 -0.18 2.00
N ALA A 13 -4.18 -0.67 2.99
CA ALA A 13 -4.79 -2.00 2.91
C ALA A 13 -5.95 -2.07 1.90
N ARG A 14 -6.66 -0.96 1.64
CA ARG A 14 -7.62 -0.87 0.53
C ARG A 14 -6.91 -1.00 -0.82
N ILE A 15 -5.83 -0.25 -1.03
CA ILE A 15 -5.03 -0.36 -2.26
C ILE A 15 -4.53 -1.79 -2.47
N LEU A 16 -4.01 -2.43 -1.42
CA LEU A 16 -3.55 -3.83 -1.51
C LEU A 16 -4.66 -4.81 -1.86
N LYS A 17 -5.89 -4.55 -1.42
CA LYS A 17 -7.06 -5.36 -1.78
C LYS A 17 -7.45 -5.12 -3.24
N ASP A 18 -7.49 -3.87 -3.68
CA ASP A 18 -7.87 -3.49 -5.04
C ASP A 18 -6.86 -4.03 -6.08
N GLU A 19 -5.58 -4.04 -5.73
CA GLU A 19 -4.49 -4.65 -6.53
C GLU A 19 -4.42 -6.19 -6.39
N GLY A 20 -5.28 -6.80 -5.56
CA GLY A 20 -5.43 -8.25 -5.47
C GLY A 20 -4.41 -9.00 -4.58
N TYR A 21 -3.64 -8.29 -3.76
CA TYR A 21 -2.70 -8.90 -2.78
C TYR A 21 -3.40 -9.43 -1.52
N LEU A 22 -4.58 -8.91 -1.20
CA LEU A 22 -5.38 -9.31 -0.04
C LEU A 22 -6.73 -9.88 -0.51
N ASP A 23 -7.16 -10.98 0.10
CA ASP A 23 -8.48 -11.57 -0.17
C ASP A 23 -9.60 -10.75 0.47
N LYS A 24 -9.40 -10.39 1.74
CA LYS A 24 -10.41 -9.70 2.55
C LYS A 24 -9.77 -8.63 3.42
N LEU A 25 -10.55 -7.59 3.65
CA LEU A 25 -10.27 -6.51 4.58
C LEU A 25 -11.53 -6.27 5.42
N GLU A 26 -11.36 -6.14 6.73
CA GLU A 26 -12.43 -5.87 7.68
C GLU A 26 -11.95 -4.86 8.73
N ILE A 27 -12.81 -3.91 9.06
CA ILE A 27 -12.55 -2.88 10.07
C ILE A 27 -13.57 -3.10 11.18
N SER A 28 -13.12 -3.65 12.29
CA SER A 28 -13.95 -3.85 13.48
C SER A 28 -13.95 -2.58 14.34
N LYS A 29 -15.11 -2.22 14.87
CA LYS A 29 -15.31 -1.05 15.76
C LYS A 29 -15.13 -1.45 17.23
N GLU A 30 -14.00 -2.07 17.54
CA GLU A 30 -13.62 -2.41 18.90
C GLU A 30 -13.23 -1.12 19.68
N LYS A 31 -13.38 -1.13 21.01
CA LYS A 31 -12.91 -0.06 21.92
C LYS A 31 -11.62 -0.52 22.61
N PRO A 32 -10.65 0.37 22.88
CA PRO A 32 -10.67 1.84 22.71
C PRO A 32 -10.38 2.31 21.27
N GLN A 33 -9.99 1.41 20.37
CA GLN A 33 -9.54 1.72 19.02
C GLN A 33 -10.01 0.64 18.04
N ALA A 34 -10.46 1.07 16.86
CA ALA A 34 -10.85 0.17 15.78
C ALA A 34 -9.69 -0.75 15.37
N MET A 35 -9.98 -2.01 15.05
CA MET A 35 -9.00 -2.99 14.60
C MET A 35 -9.18 -3.30 13.12
N LEU A 36 -8.08 -3.27 12.38
CA LEU A 36 -7.98 -3.67 10.98
C LEU A 36 -7.57 -5.14 10.91
N ARG A 37 -8.45 -5.96 10.35
CA ARG A 37 -8.21 -7.38 10.07
C ARG A 37 -8.04 -7.56 8.56
N VAL A 38 -6.96 -8.23 8.17
CA VAL A 38 -6.63 -8.53 6.77
C VAL A 38 -6.38 -10.01 6.59
N TRP A 39 -6.81 -10.53 5.45
CA TRP A 39 -6.60 -11.90 5.01
C TRP A 39 -5.66 -11.86 3.81
N LEU A 40 -4.52 -12.54 3.94
CA LEU A 40 -3.52 -12.63 2.88
C LEU A 40 -4.03 -13.59 1.82
N ARG A 41 -3.78 -13.25 0.56
CA ARG A 41 -4.10 -14.11 -0.57
C ARG A 41 -2.97 -15.09 -0.86
N TYR A 42 -3.35 -16.33 -1.13
CA TYR A 42 -2.46 -17.41 -1.56
C TYR A 42 -2.97 -18.01 -2.87
N ASP A 43 -2.07 -18.55 -3.68
CA ASP A 43 -2.44 -19.31 -4.87
C ASP A 43 -2.90 -20.74 -4.54
N ASP A 44 -3.36 -21.49 -5.55
CA ASP A 44 -3.83 -22.87 -5.40
C ASP A 44 -2.75 -23.83 -4.87
N ARG A 45 -1.47 -23.46 -5.02
CA ARG A 45 -0.31 -24.19 -4.52
C ARG A 45 0.15 -23.68 -3.15
N ARG A 46 -0.66 -22.85 -2.48
CA ARG A 46 -0.38 -22.19 -1.19
C ARG A 46 0.84 -21.27 -1.18
N ARG A 47 1.28 -20.77 -2.33
CA ARG A 47 2.32 -19.75 -2.42
C ARG A 47 1.72 -18.37 -2.13
N PRO A 48 2.38 -17.51 -1.35
CA PRO A 48 1.87 -16.18 -1.07
C PRO A 48 1.92 -15.32 -2.34
N ILE A 49 0.81 -14.65 -2.66
CA ILE A 49 0.77 -13.66 -3.76
C ILE A 49 1.63 -12.44 -3.42
N LEU A 50 1.65 -12.06 -2.14
CA LEU A 50 2.52 -11.02 -1.60
C LEU A 50 3.91 -11.62 -1.33
N THR A 51 4.88 -11.36 -2.20
CA THR A 51 6.24 -11.91 -2.08
C THR A 51 7.18 -11.01 -1.27
N GLY A 52 6.95 -9.70 -1.28
CA GLY A 52 7.81 -8.71 -0.66
C GLY A 52 7.13 -7.39 -0.35
N VAL A 53 7.50 -6.80 0.79
CA VAL A 53 7.14 -5.43 1.16
C VAL A 53 8.38 -4.70 1.63
N LYS A 54 8.63 -3.52 1.07
CA LYS A 54 9.75 -2.67 1.46
C LYS A 54 9.29 -1.26 1.75
N ARG A 55 9.50 -0.81 2.99
CA ARG A 55 9.27 0.58 3.38
C ARG A 55 10.39 1.47 2.84
N ILE A 56 10.01 2.48 2.08
CA ILE A 56 10.94 3.40 1.40
C ILE A 56 11.12 4.66 2.23
N SER A 57 10.03 5.38 2.49
CA SER A 57 10.07 6.53 3.39
C SER A 57 10.04 6.09 4.86
N LYS A 58 11.07 6.50 5.61
CA LYS A 58 11.24 6.19 7.03
C LYS A 58 11.33 7.50 7.84
N PRO A 59 11.02 7.51 9.14
CA PRO A 59 11.09 8.74 9.95
C PRO A 59 12.44 9.45 9.88
N GLY A 60 13.56 8.72 9.86
CA GLY A 60 14.90 9.29 9.74
C GLY A 60 15.31 9.72 8.33
N ARG A 61 14.58 9.29 7.29
CA ARG A 61 14.79 9.75 5.91
C ARG A 61 13.51 9.64 5.11
N ARG A 62 12.88 10.79 4.87
CA ARG A 62 11.70 10.91 4.02
C ARG A 62 12.12 10.87 2.55
N VAL A 63 11.36 10.15 1.74
CA VAL A 63 11.62 10.01 0.30
C VAL A 63 10.42 10.55 -0.47
N TYR A 64 10.67 11.57 -1.27
CA TYR A 64 9.67 12.21 -2.11
C TYR A 64 10.03 12.01 -3.58
N ALA A 65 9.02 11.92 -4.43
CA ALA A 65 9.17 11.82 -5.87
C ALA A 65 8.25 12.82 -6.56
N GLY A 66 8.77 13.53 -7.57
CA GLY A 66 7.97 14.31 -8.49
C GLY A 66 7.08 13.41 -9.36
N LYS A 67 6.10 14.00 -10.06
CA LYS A 67 5.14 13.26 -10.91
C LYS A 67 5.81 12.35 -11.95
N THR A 68 6.98 12.74 -12.46
CA THR A 68 7.77 11.96 -13.44
C THR A 68 8.66 10.91 -12.79
N ASP A 69 9.09 11.15 -11.55
CA ASP A 69 10.17 10.42 -10.89
C ASP A 69 9.65 9.31 -9.98
N ILE A 70 8.34 9.09 -9.95
CA ILE A 70 7.76 7.99 -9.19
C ILE A 70 8.36 6.67 -9.71
N PRO A 71 9.02 5.87 -8.86
CA PRO A 71 9.71 4.66 -9.31
C PRO A 71 8.71 3.55 -9.64
N TRP A 72 9.05 2.77 -10.67
CA TRP A 72 8.41 1.51 -10.97
C TRP A 72 8.98 0.41 -10.08
N VAL A 73 8.13 -0.53 -9.65
CA VAL A 73 8.54 -1.69 -8.85
C VAL A 73 8.55 -2.91 -9.76
N CYS A 74 9.63 -3.66 -9.80
CA CYS A 74 9.79 -4.88 -10.62
C CYS A 74 9.35 -4.66 -12.09
N ASN A 75 9.80 -3.57 -12.73
CA ASN A 75 9.43 -3.17 -14.08
C ASN A 75 7.90 -3.10 -14.33
N GLY A 76 7.12 -2.73 -13.31
CA GLY A 76 5.66 -2.59 -13.40
C GLY A 76 4.88 -3.81 -12.93
N LEU A 77 5.55 -4.90 -12.54
CA LEU A 77 4.90 -6.07 -11.93
C LEU A 77 4.52 -5.83 -10.46
N GLY A 78 5.24 -4.95 -9.78
CA GLY A 78 4.95 -4.56 -8.41
C GLY A 78 4.25 -3.20 -8.32
N VAL A 79 3.78 -2.87 -7.13
CA VAL A 79 3.05 -1.64 -6.84
C VAL A 79 3.89 -0.73 -5.94
N SER A 80 4.09 0.52 -6.37
CA SER A 80 4.53 1.59 -5.47
C SER A 80 3.33 2.29 -4.86
N ILE A 81 3.38 2.57 -3.56
CA ILE A 81 2.32 3.29 -2.84
C ILE A 81 2.85 4.67 -2.47
N VAL A 82 2.13 5.71 -2.90
CA VAL A 82 2.54 7.11 -2.79
C VAL A 82 1.48 7.91 -2.04
N SER A 83 1.91 8.71 -1.07
CA SER A 83 1.07 9.71 -0.42
C SER A 83 1.14 11.01 -1.18
N THR A 84 0.02 11.40 -1.80
CA THR A 84 -0.09 12.65 -2.57
C THR A 84 -0.99 13.65 -1.84
N THR A 85 -1.10 14.88 -2.37
CA THR A 85 -2.03 15.89 -1.85
C THR A 85 -3.50 15.49 -1.93
N ARG A 86 -3.86 14.56 -2.82
CA ARG A 86 -5.24 14.02 -2.96
C ARG A 86 -5.45 12.71 -2.21
N GLY A 87 -4.50 12.31 -1.36
CA GLY A 87 -4.55 11.08 -0.59
C GLY A 87 -3.54 10.04 -1.06
N VAL A 88 -3.64 8.85 -0.46
CA VAL A 88 -2.73 7.72 -0.74
C VAL A 88 -3.26 6.94 -1.93
N MET A 89 -2.41 6.67 -2.92
CA MET A 89 -2.76 5.95 -4.15
C MET A 89 -1.56 5.18 -4.69
N THR A 90 -1.77 4.39 -5.75
CA THR A 90 -0.69 3.72 -6.46
C THR A 90 0.16 4.69 -7.25
N GLY A 91 1.44 4.38 -7.42
CA GLY A 91 2.37 5.18 -8.21
C GLY A 91 1.93 5.30 -9.67
N ALA A 92 1.35 4.24 -10.23
CA ALA A 92 0.76 4.26 -11.57
C ALA A 92 -0.38 5.29 -11.68
N ARG A 93 -1.31 5.30 -10.70
CA ARG A 93 -2.40 6.28 -10.68
C ARG A 93 -1.90 7.70 -10.44
N ALA A 94 -0.93 7.88 -9.56
CA ALA A 94 -0.31 9.18 -9.31
C ALA A 94 0.35 9.75 -10.57
N LYS A 95 1.09 8.93 -11.33
CA LYS A 95 1.63 9.31 -12.65
C LYS A 95 0.54 9.70 -13.63
N GLN A 96 -0.53 8.92 -13.72
CA GLN A 96 -1.64 9.17 -14.64
C GLN A 96 -2.33 10.52 -14.36
N ILE A 97 -2.51 10.88 -13.09
CA ILE A 97 -3.12 12.17 -12.69
C ILE A 97 -2.07 13.31 -12.69
N GLY A 98 -0.78 12.99 -12.85
CA GLY A 98 0.29 13.98 -12.84
C GLY A 98 0.63 14.52 -11.45
N LEU A 99 0.44 13.71 -10.40
CA LEU A 99 0.73 14.08 -9.01
C LEU A 99 2.02 13.41 -8.53
N GLY A 100 2.84 14.16 -7.80
CA GLY A 100 3.96 13.64 -7.01
C GLY A 100 3.57 13.41 -5.55
N GLY A 101 4.54 13.01 -4.72
CA GLY A 101 4.29 12.81 -3.29
C GLY A 101 5.39 12.07 -2.54
N GLU A 102 5.08 11.64 -1.33
CA GLU A 102 5.96 10.80 -0.50
C GLU A 102 5.83 9.33 -0.91
N VAL A 103 6.96 8.68 -1.20
CA VAL A 103 6.98 7.25 -1.56
C VAL A 103 7.01 6.42 -0.27
N LEU A 104 5.86 5.87 0.11
CA LEU A 104 5.69 5.18 1.39
C LEU A 104 6.36 3.80 1.39
N CYS A 105 5.96 2.95 0.46
CA CYS A 105 6.44 1.58 0.36
C CYS A 105 6.27 1.03 -1.06
N PHE A 106 7.01 -0.04 -1.30
CA PHE A 106 6.91 -0.88 -2.48
C PHE A 106 6.41 -2.26 -2.06
N VAL A 107 5.63 -2.86 -2.94
CA VAL A 107 4.97 -4.15 -2.74
C VAL A 107 5.09 -4.97 -4.02
N TRP A 108 5.44 -6.24 -3.90
CA TRP A 108 5.53 -7.21 -5.00
C TRP A 108 5.39 -8.63 -4.46
#